data_AF-A0A0B5FUT7-F1
#
_entry.id   AF-A0A0B5FUT7-F1
#
_cell.length_a   1.000
_cell.length_b   1.000
_cell.length_c   1.000
_cell.angle_alpha   90.00
_cell.angle_beta   90.00
_cell.angle_gamma   90.00
#
_symmetry.space_group_name_H-M   'P 1'
#
loop_
_entity.id
_entity.type
_entity.pdbx_description
1 polymer ?
#
loop_
_entity_poly.entity_id
_entity_poly.type
_entity_poly.pdbx_seq_one_letter_code
_entity_poly.pdbx_strand_id
1 'polypeptide(L)' 'MQIDWLVQRFGPKAVALGSDYGGFEGACHGLEDHSCWPKLANSMAALGYPAEATGDILGGNWLRIYEGLRL' A
#
# COMPACT_ATOMS: atom_id res chain seq x y z
N MET A 1 6.01 -10.42 4.10
CA MET A 1 5.27 -9.59 3.12
C MET A 1 6.17 -8.43 2.69
N GLN A 2 6.21 -8.05 1.40
CA GLN A 2 7.11 -6.98 0.93
C GLN A 2 6.87 -5.63 1.61
N ILE A 3 5.60 -5.26 1.82
CA ILE A 3 5.21 -4.07 2.59
C ILE A 3 5.84 -4.10 3.99
N ASP A 4 5.80 -5.25 4.65
CA ASP A 4 6.28 -5.39 6.03
C ASP A 4 7.78 -5.14 6.17
N TRP A 5 8.56 -5.69 5.24
CA TRP A 5 10.00 -5.42 5.20
C TRP A 5 10.31 -3.93 4.96
N LEU A 6 9.58 -3.29 4.03
CA LEU A 6 9.75 -1.86 3.74
C LEU A 6 9.39 -0.98 4.95
N VAL A 7 8.29 -1.31 5.63
CA VAL A 7 7.82 -0.57 6.82
C VAL A 7 8.81 -0.73 7.97
N GLN A 8 9.32 -1.93 8.23
CA GLN A 8 10.34 -2.16 9.27
C GLN A 8 11.65 -1.41 8.97
N ARG A 9 12.00 -1.25 7.68
CA ARG A 9 13.25 -0.61 7.28
C ARG A 9 13.17 0.92 7.23
N PHE A 10 12.05 1.48 6.78
CA PHE A 10 11.91 2.90 6.43
C PHE A 10 10.77 3.63 7.18
N GLY A 11 9.95 2.89 7.92
CA GLY A 11 8.75 3.42 8.58
C GLY A 11 7.55 3.51 7.63
N PRO A 12 6.32 3.47 8.18
CA PRO A 12 5.09 3.39 7.37
C PRO A 12 4.83 4.64 6.51
N LYS A 13 5.35 5.81 6.90
CA LYS A 13 5.17 7.06 6.16
C LYS A 13 5.99 7.15 4.86
N ALA A 14 6.94 6.23 4.66
CA ALA A 14 7.83 6.17 3.50
C ALA A 14 7.42 5.09 2.48
N VAL A 15 6.30 4.39 2.70
CA VAL A 15 5.89 3.23 1.88
C VAL A 15 4.54 3.49 1.22
N ALA A 16 4.41 3.32 -0.08
CA ALA A 16 3.15 3.48 -0.79
C ALA A 16 2.92 2.34 -1.77
N LEU A 17 1.66 2.11 -2.17
CA LEU A 17 1.31 1.11 -3.17
C LEU A 17 1.56 1.57 -4.61
N GLY A 18 2.02 0.64 -5.43
CA GLY A 18 2.02 0.71 -6.89
C GLY A 18 1.77 -0.70 -7.43
N SER A 19 0.57 -0.97 -7.92
CA SER A 19 0.15 -2.33 -8.28
C SER A 19 0.65 -2.80 -9.65
N ASP A 20 0.98 -1.86 -10.54
CA ASP A 20 1.35 -2.12 -11.93
C ASP A 20 0.30 -3.00 -12.66
N TYR A 21 -0.99 -2.84 -12.32
CA TYR A 21 -2.06 -3.56 -13.00
C TYR A 21 -2.06 -3.24 -14.50
N GLY A 22 -2.00 -4.27 -15.34
CA GLY A 22 -1.87 -4.15 -16.79
C GLY A 22 -0.44 -3.91 -17.28
N GLY A 23 0.56 -3.84 -16.39
CA GLY A 23 1.98 -3.64 -16.74
C GLY A 23 2.80 -4.92 -16.90
N PHE A 24 2.28 -6.07 -16.43
CA PHE A 24 2.95 -7.38 -16.55
C PHE A 24 1.95 -8.51 -16.82
N GLU A 25 2.44 -9.66 -17.30
CA GLU A 25 1.62 -10.86 -17.50
C GLU A 25 1.32 -11.54 -16.15
N GLY A 26 0.03 -11.73 -15.86
CA GLY A 26 -0.45 -12.37 -14.64
C GLY A 26 -0.82 -11.39 -13.53
N ALA A 27 -1.02 -11.92 -12.33
CA ALA A 27 -1.32 -11.13 -11.14
C ALA A 27 -0.83 -11.84 -9.87
N CYS A 28 -0.61 -11.07 -8.80
CA CYS A 28 -0.44 -11.64 -7.47
C CYS A 28 -1.73 -12.36 -7.04
N HIS A 29 -1.62 -13.63 -6.67
CA HIS A 29 -2.76 -14.42 -6.20
C HIS A 29 -3.45 -13.74 -5.01
N GLY A 30 -4.78 -13.57 -5.09
CA GLY A 30 -5.59 -12.86 -4.12
C GLY A 30 -5.60 -11.34 -4.26
N LEU A 31 -4.84 -10.79 -5.23
CA LEU A 31 -4.75 -9.38 -5.59
C LEU A 31 -4.91 -9.19 -7.11
N GLU A 32 -5.81 -9.96 -7.72
CA GLU A 32 -5.99 -10.04 -9.19
C GLU A 32 -6.35 -8.69 -9.82
N ASP A 33 -7.06 -7.84 -9.09
CA ASP A 33 -7.47 -6.52 -9.55
C ASP A 33 -7.68 -5.55 -8.37
N HIS A 34 -7.99 -4.30 -8.70
CA HIS A 34 -8.19 -3.23 -7.72
C HIS A 34 -9.34 -3.49 -6.72
N SER A 35 -10.32 -4.35 -7.04
CA SER A 35 -11.38 -4.74 -6.11
C SER A 35 -10.86 -5.57 -4.93
N CYS A 36 -9.64 -6.12 -5.03
CA CYS A 36 -9.01 -6.90 -3.96
C CYS A 36 -8.30 -6.04 -2.90
N TRP A 37 -8.23 -4.72 -3.04
CA TRP A 37 -7.54 -3.85 -2.06
C TRP A 37 -8.07 -3.95 -0.63
N PRO A 38 -9.38 -4.13 -0.38
CA PRO A 38 -9.87 -4.41 0.98
C PRO A 38 -9.29 -5.70 1.59
N LYS A 39 -8.98 -6.72 0.77
CA LYS A 39 -8.32 -7.94 1.26
C LYS A 39 -6.90 -7.64 1.75
N LEU A 40 -6.16 -6.82 1.01
CA LEU A 40 -4.83 -6.37 1.43
C LEU A 40 -4.88 -5.61 2.76
N ALA A 41 -5.84 -4.69 2.90
CA ALA A 41 -6.05 -3.95 4.14
C ALA A 41 -6.33 -4.89 5.33
N ASN A 42 -7.18 -5.91 5.12
CA ASN A 42 -7.48 -6.92 6.15
C ASN A 42 -6.24 -7.76 6.52
N SER A 43 -5.41 -8.13 5.54
CA SER A 43 -4.14 -8.82 5.81
C SER A 43 -3.17 -7.96 6.61
N MET A 44 -3.08 -6.65 6.32
CA MET A 44 -2.27 -5.72 7.10
C MET A 44 -2.80 -5.58 8.54
N ALA A 45 -4.11 -5.46 8.71
CA ALA A 45 -4.75 -5.41 10.04
C ALA A 45 -4.48 -6.70 10.84
N ALA A 46 -4.56 -7.88 10.21
CA ALA A 46 -4.23 -9.16 10.84
C ALA A 46 -2.76 -9.26 11.28
N LEU A 47 -1.87 -8.49 10.64
CA LEU A 47 -0.46 -8.35 11.02
C LEU A 47 -0.21 -7.24 12.06
N GLY A 48 -1.26 -6.58 12.57
CA GLY A 48 -1.17 -5.57 13.61
C GLY A 48 -0.94 -4.14 13.13
N TYR A 49 -1.13 -3.86 11.83
CA TYR A 49 -1.02 -2.49 11.32
C TYR A 49 -2.14 -1.61 11.88
N PRO A 50 -1.82 -0.41 12.42
CA PRO A 50 -2.83 0.59 12.75
C PRO A 50 -3.61 1.02 11.50
N ALA A 51 -4.91 1.32 11.67
CA ALA A 51 -5.76 1.76 10.56
C ALA A 51 -5.21 3.00 9.83
N GLU A 52 -4.62 3.95 10.57
CA GLU A 52 -3.96 5.13 10.01
C GLU A 52 -2.79 4.75 9.08
N ALA A 53 -1.89 3.86 9.54
CA ALA A 53 -0.76 3.41 8.75
C ALA A 53 -1.20 2.64 7.48
N THR A 54 -2.26 1.84 7.59
CA THR A 54 -2.86 1.16 6.43
C THR A 54 -3.40 2.18 5.43
N GLY A 55 -4.18 3.16 5.88
CA GLY A 55 -4.72 4.22 5.00
C GLY A 55 -3.62 5.03 4.32
N ASP A 56 -2.55 5.35 5.05
CA ASP A 56 -1.37 6.03 4.50
C ASP A 56 -0.70 5.19 3.40
N ILE A 57 -0.44 3.90 3.64
CA ILE A 57 0.22 3.02 2.66
C ILE A 57 -0.65 2.81 1.41
N LEU A 58 -1.97 2.69 1.58
CA LEU A 58 -2.90 2.49 0.46
C LEU A 58 -3.11 3.75 -0.39
N GLY A 59 -2.78 4.95 0.12
CA GLY A 59 -2.90 6.16 -0.69
C GLY A 59 -2.52 7.47 0.02
N GLY A 60 -2.66 7.56 1.34
CA GLY A 60 -2.36 8.82 2.07
C GLY A 60 -0.92 9.31 1.90
N ASN A 61 0.05 8.40 1.78
CA ASN A 61 1.44 8.73 1.51
C ASN A 61 1.62 9.39 0.13
N TRP A 62 0.91 8.91 -0.89
CA TRP A 62 0.91 9.56 -2.20
C TRP A 62 0.27 10.94 -2.16
N LEU A 63 -0.89 11.06 -1.49
CA LEU A 63 -1.58 12.34 -1.34
C LEU A 63 -0.68 13.40 -0.69
N ARG A 64 0.01 13.04 0.39
CA ARG A 64 0.96 13.93 1.06
C ARG A 64 2.09 14.43 0.16
N ILE A 65 2.61 13.55 -0.70
CA ILE A 65 3.64 13.93 -1.68
C ILE A 65 3.04 14.92 -2.69
N TYR A 66 1.88 14.61 -3.28
CA TYR A 66 1.24 15.48 -4.26
C TYR A 66 0.81 16.84 -3.70
N GLU A 67 0.36 16.88 -2.44
CA GLU A 67 0.06 18.13 -1.74
C GLU A 67 1.31 19.00 -1.58
N GLY A 68 2.45 18.40 -1.25
CA GLY A 68 3.73 19.12 -1.14
C GLY A 68 4.31 19.60 -2.48
N LEU A 69 3.80 19.11 -3.61
CA LEU A 69 4.20 19.55 -4.96
C LEU A 69 3.36 20.73 -5.49
N ARG A 70 2.27 21.09 -4.81
CA ARG A 70 1.47 22.26 -5.19
C ARG A 70 2.24 23.53 -4.82
N LEU A 71 2.68 24.26 -5.86
CA LEU A 71 3.30 25.58 -5.79
C LEU A 71 2.36 26.62 -5.17
#